data_AF-A0A847CMC9-F1
#
_entry.id   AF-A0A847CMC9-F1
#
_cell.length_a   1.000
_cell.length_b   1.000
_cell.length_c   1.000
_cell.angle_alpha   90.00
_cell.angle_beta   90.00
_cell.angle_gamma   90.00
#
_symmetry.space_group_name_H-M   'P 1'
#
loop_
_entity.id
_entity.type
_entity.pdbx_description
1 polymer ?
#
loop_
_entity_poly.entity_id
_entity_poly.type
_entity_poly.pdbx_seq_one_letter_code
_entity_poly.pdbx_strand_id
1 'polypeptide(L)'
;MSDKPKFRIMKNGYDRFAVDNVISQYEKEILDLKRKLELYSAKLEQSSLLMEELRSRYVSLNATLNTKEQLAENISRMALQEANSIISSAQENADMIVKESLAISRMIFTDLAKLTNSIKDMKDDVKGKLDNLYIDVEEFKFPDLPDLRWLEEAEKKMH
;
A
#
# COMPACT_ATOMS: atom_id res chain seq x y z
N MET A 1 -60.64 38.37 33.91
CA MET A 1 -62.06 38.18 34.21
C MET A 1 -62.85 38.92 33.16
N SER A 2 -63.51 38.19 32.26
CA SER A 2 -64.18 38.78 31.10
C SER A 2 -65.42 39.55 31.53
N ASP A 3 -65.56 40.78 31.04
CA ASP A 3 -66.66 41.68 31.33
C ASP A 3 -67.95 41.06 30.77
N LYS A 4 -68.89 40.69 31.65
CA LYS A 4 -70.10 39.98 31.23
C LYS A 4 -71.06 40.98 30.57
N PRO A 5 -71.60 40.67 29.37
CA PRO A 5 -72.51 41.57 28.68
C PRO A 5 -73.76 41.83 29.54
N LYS A 6 -74.05 43.11 29.80
CA LYS A 6 -75.25 43.53 30.53
C LYS A 6 -76.36 43.82 29.52
N PHE A 7 -77.48 43.13 29.64
CA PHE A 7 -78.63 43.28 28.74
C PHE A 7 -79.69 44.20 29.34
N ARG A 8 -80.36 45.00 28.49
CA ARG A 8 -81.47 45.88 28.90
C ARG A 8 -82.70 45.05 29.28
N ILE A 9 -83.37 45.40 30.38
CA ILE A 9 -84.59 44.73 30.88
C ILE A 9 -85.83 45.51 30.42
N MET A 10 -86.79 44.82 29.80
CA MET A 10 -88.12 45.31 29.40
C MET A 10 -89.21 44.69 30.29
N LYS A 11 -90.48 45.11 30.13
CA LYS A 11 -91.63 44.65 30.96
C LYS A 11 -91.78 43.11 31.07
N ASN A 12 -91.28 42.35 30.08
CA ASN A 12 -91.38 40.89 30.02
C ASN A 12 -89.99 40.18 30.06
N GLY A 13 -88.94 40.85 30.55
CA GLY A 13 -87.58 40.27 30.64
C GLY A 13 -86.54 40.98 29.76
N TYR A 14 -85.42 40.32 29.46
CA TYR A 14 -84.33 40.92 28.68
C TYR A 14 -84.71 41.20 27.22
N ASP A 15 -84.07 42.20 26.61
CA ASP A 15 -84.15 42.48 25.18
C ASP A 15 -83.66 41.27 24.36
N ARG A 16 -84.60 40.51 23.82
CA ARG A 16 -84.37 39.26 23.11
C ARG A 16 -83.36 39.42 21.98
N PHE A 17 -83.43 40.50 21.20
CA PHE A 17 -82.53 40.70 20.06
C PHE A 17 -81.09 40.97 20.50
N ALA A 18 -80.91 41.69 21.61
CA ALA A 18 -79.57 41.94 22.16
C ALA A 18 -78.94 40.65 22.69
N VAL A 19 -79.74 39.81 23.36
CA VAL A 19 -79.29 38.51 23.87
C VAL A 19 -79.00 37.54 22.71
N ASP A 20 -79.90 37.40 21.75
CA ASP A 20 -79.76 36.51 20.59
C ASP A 20 -78.53 36.88 19.74
N ASN A 21 -78.23 38.19 19.57
CA ASN A 21 -77.04 38.66 18.86
C ASN A 21 -75.73 38.26 19.57
N VAL A 22 -75.66 38.40 20.89
CA VAL A 22 -74.46 38.03 21.66
C VAL A 22 -74.29 36.50 21.70
N ILE A 23 -75.38 35.75 21.82
CA ILE A 23 -75.35 34.29 21.69
C ILE A 23 -74.80 33.90 20.31
N SER A 24 -75.29 34.51 19.24
CA SER A 24 -74.79 34.25 17.88
C SER A 24 -73.30 34.61 17.71
N GLN A 25 -72.82 35.66 18.36
CA GLN A 25 -71.38 36.01 18.36
C GLN A 25 -70.54 34.95 19.08
N TYR A 26 -70.96 34.54 20.28
CA TYR A 26 -70.26 33.47 21.01
C TYR A 26 -70.31 32.14 20.28
N GLU A 27 -71.42 31.80 19.62
CA GLU A 27 -71.52 30.59 18.79
C GLU A 27 -70.49 30.62 17.64
N LYS A 28 -70.35 31.77 16.96
CA LYS A 28 -69.32 31.94 15.92
C LYS A 28 -67.91 31.82 16.48
N GLU A 29 -67.63 32.47 17.61
CA GLU A 29 -66.32 32.42 18.25
C GLU A 29 -65.96 31.00 18.71
N ILE A 30 -66.90 30.27 19.31
CA ILE A 30 -66.73 28.86 19.69
C ILE A 30 -66.44 28.01 18.46
N LEU A 31 -67.14 28.24 17.35
CA LEU A 31 -66.94 27.49 16.12
C LEU A 31 -65.55 27.76 15.50
N ASP A 32 -65.12 29.02 15.50
CA ASP A 32 -63.78 29.41 15.04
C ASP A 32 -62.67 28.84 15.93
N LEU A 33 -62.85 28.89 17.25
CA LEU A 33 -61.91 28.32 18.21
C LEU A 33 -61.79 26.80 18.07
N LYS A 34 -62.92 26.10 17.89
CA LYS A 34 -62.93 24.65 17.62
C LYS A 34 -62.15 24.32 16.35
N ARG A 35 -62.38 25.06 15.27
CA ARG A 35 -61.67 24.85 13.99
C ARG A 35 -60.16 25.10 14.14
N LYS A 36 -59.77 26.15 14.87
CA LYS A 36 -58.34 26.41 15.16
C LYS A 36 -57.71 25.29 15.99
N LEU A 37 -58.44 24.78 16.99
CA LEU A 37 -57.97 23.69 17.85
C LEU A 37 -57.75 22.41 17.05
N GLU A 38 -58.69 22.03 16.17
CA GLU A 38 -58.54 20.89 15.26
C GLU A 38 -57.31 21.03 14.36
N LEU A 39 -57.13 22.21 13.75
CA LEU A 39 -55.96 22.49 12.90
C LEU A 39 -54.64 22.39 13.67
N TYR A 40 -54.58 22.93 14.88
CA TYR A 40 -53.38 22.84 15.71
C TYR A 40 -53.12 21.42 16.20
N SER A 41 -54.16 20.66 16.54
CA SER A 41 -54.05 19.25 16.91
C SER A 41 -53.44 18.43 15.77
N ALA A 42 -53.95 18.60 14.54
CA ALA A 42 -53.43 17.91 13.37
C ALA A 42 -51.96 18.27 13.08
N LYS A 43 -51.59 19.55 13.23
CA LYS A 43 -50.19 19.99 13.07
C LYS A 43 -49.28 19.41 14.14
N LEU A 44 -49.74 19.33 15.39
CA LEU A 44 -48.97 18.77 16.50
C LEU A 44 -48.71 17.27 16.27
N GLU A 45 -49.71 16.53 15.81
CA GLU A 45 -49.57 15.12 15.46
C GLU A 45 -48.58 14.92 14.32
N GLN A 46 -48.71 15.68 13.24
CA GLN A 46 -47.77 15.63 12.11
C GLN A 46 -46.34 15.95 12.54
N SER A 47 -46.16 16.99 13.35
CA SER A 47 -44.84 17.37 13.87
C SER A 47 -44.25 16.28 14.77
N SER A 48 -45.08 15.59 15.55
CA SER A 48 -44.64 14.51 16.44
C SER A 48 -44.16 13.30 15.63
N LEU A 49 -44.87 12.95 14.56
CA LEU A 49 -44.47 11.87 13.65
C LEU A 49 -43.13 12.18 12.95
N LEU A 50 -42.96 13.40 12.43
CA LEU A 50 -41.70 13.83 11.81
C LEU A 50 -40.53 13.80 12.79
N MET A 51 -40.78 14.17 14.05
CA MET A 51 -39.75 14.17 15.08
C MET A 51 -39.30 12.75 15.44
N GLU A 52 -40.23 11.80 15.51
CA GLU A 52 -39.90 10.39 15.75
C GLU A 52 -39.12 9.78 14.57
N GLU A 53 -39.50 10.12 13.34
CA GLU A 53 -38.77 9.70 12.15
C GLU A 53 -37.33 10.23 12.15
N LEU A 54 -37.14 11.52 12.44
CA LEU A 54 -35.82 12.15 12.52
C LEU A 54 -34.97 11.52 13.64
N ARG A 55 -35.58 11.24 14.79
CA ARG A 55 -34.92 10.57 15.91
C ARG A 55 -34.44 9.17 15.49
N SER A 56 -35.28 8.40 14.82
CA SER A 56 -34.93 7.06 14.33
C SER A 56 -33.78 7.11 13.32
N ARG A 57 -33.84 8.03 12.36
CA ARG A 57 -32.76 8.27 11.39
C ARG A 57 -31.46 8.67 12.06
N TYR A 58 -31.51 9.55 13.07
CA TYR A 58 -30.33 9.97 13.83
C TYR A 58 -29.67 8.79 14.55
N VAL A 59 -30.45 7.96 15.25
CA VAL A 59 -29.93 6.79 15.95
C VAL A 59 -29.26 5.81 14.98
N SER A 60 -29.90 5.54 13.84
CA SER A 60 -29.34 4.67 12.79
C SER A 60 -28.06 5.25 12.19
N LEU A 61 -28.04 6.55 11.90
CA LEU A 61 -26.87 7.23 11.35
C LEU A 61 -25.71 7.21 12.35
N ASN A 62 -25.98 7.46 13.62
CA ASN A 62 -24.96 7.45 14.67
C ASN A 62 -24.37 6.05 14.87
N ALA A 63 -25.19 4.99 14.84
CA ALA A 63 -24.71 3.62 14.87
C ALA A 63 -23.82 3.30 13.65
N THR A 64 -24.23 3.76 12.47
CA THR A 64 -23.44 3.60 11.25
C THR A 64 -22.12 4.36 11.34
N LEU A 65 -22.11 5.58 11.86
CA LEU A 65 -20.90 6.37 12.02
C LEU A 65 -19.90 5.67 12.97
N ASN A 66 -20.37 5.23 14.13
CA ASN A 66 -19.54 4.54 15.11
C ASN A 66 -18.92 3.24 14.54
N THR A 67 -19.68 2.46 13.76
CA THR A 67 -19.10 1.27 13.09
C THR A 67 -18.06 1.65 12.04
N LYS A 68 -18.27 2.74 11.29
CA LYS A 68 -17.28 3.23 10.31
C LYS A 68 -16.00 3.74 10.97
N GLU A 69 -16.11 4.44 12.10
CA GLU A 69 -14.95 4.89 12.88
C GLU A 69 -14.12 3.70 13.39
N GLN A 70 -14.78 2.69 13.98
CA GLN A 70 -14.10 1.47 14.44
C GLN A 70 -13.42 0.72 13.29
N LEU A 71 -14.08 0.61 12.13
CA LEU A 71 -13.49 -0.01 10.95
C LEU A 71 -12.28 0.78 10.44
N ALA A 72 -12.35 2.11 10.41
CA ALA A 72 -11.23 2.94 9.98
C ALA A 72 -10.01 2.80 10.92
N GLU A 73 -10.25 2.77 12.24
CA GLU A 73 -9.19 2.55 13.22
C GLU A 73 -8.54 1.16 13.04
N ASN A 74 -9.36 0.12 12.87
CA ASN A 74 -8.88 -1.23 12.64
C ASN A 74 -8.08 -1.35 11.35
N ILE A 75 -8.54 -0.72 10.26
CA ILE A 75 -7.81 -0.70 8.97
C ILE A 75 -6.46 -0.02 9.14
N SER A 76 -6.39 1.13 9.84
CA SER A 76 -5.12 1.82 10.08
C SER A 76 -4.15 0.94 10.86
N ARG A 77 -4.63 0.26 11.91
CA ARG A 77 -3.84 -0.64 12.73
C ARG A 77 -3.33 -1.85 11.93
N MET A 78 -4.21 -2.49 11.15
CA MET A 78 -3.83 -3.63 10.31
C MET A 78 -2.82 -3.22 9.22
N ALA A 79 -3.04 -2.07 8.58
CA ALA A 79 -2.11 -1.55 7.57
C ALA A 79 -0.71 -1.29 8.15
N LEU A 80 -0.61 -0.77 9.38
CA LEU A 80 0.67 -0.60 10.06
C LEU A 80 1.33 -1.95 10.40
N GLN A 81 0.56 -2.92 10.87
CA GLN A 81 1.09 -4.27 11.16
C GLN A 81 1.58 -4.95 9.87
N GLU A 82 0.81 -4.86 8.79
CA GLU A 82 1.16 -5.43 7.49
C GLU A 82 2.39 -4.74 6.89
N ALA A 83 2.46 -3.41 6.94
CA ALA A 83 3.64 -2.66 6.50
C ALA A 83 4.90 -3.09 7.28
N ASN A 84 4.81 -3.24 8.60
CA ASN A 84 5.92 -3.73 9.42
C ASN A 84 6.32 -5.17 9.06
N SER A 85 5.34 -6.04 8.78
CA SER A 85 5.62 -7.41 8.32
C SER A 85 6.34 -7.40 6.98
N ILE A 86 5.90 -6.58 6.02
CA ILE A 86 6.54 -6.44 4.70
C ILE A 86 7.98 -5.94 4.85
N ILE A 87 8.20 -4.91 5.68
CA ILE A 87 9.53 -4.37 5.94
C ILE A 87 10.44 -5.46 6.55
N SER A 88 9.93 -6.20 7.54
CA SER A 88 10.69 -7.30 8.17
C SER A 88 11.08 -8.37 7.16
N SER A 89 10.14 -8.82 6.32
CA SER A 89 10.41 -9.82 5.28
C SER A 89 11.37 -9.29 4.21
N ALA A 90 11.25 -8.02 3.82
CA ALA A 90 12.18 -7.40 2.86
C ALA A 90 13.60 -7.32 3.43
N GLN A 91 13.74 -7.00 4.72
CA GLN A 91 15.03 -6.98 5.41
C GLN A 91 15.65 -8.38 5.48
N GLU A 92 14.87 -9.39 5.87
CA GLU A 92 15.36 -10.78 5.92
C GLU A 92 15.82 -11.28 4.55
N ASN A 93 15.05 -10.97 3.49
CA ASN A 93 15.43 -11.30 2.12
C ASN A 93 16.71 -10.57 1.69
N ALA A 94 16.86 -9.29 2.02
CA ALA A 94 18.06 -8.53 1.71
C ALA A 94 19.29 -9.11 2.42
N ASP A 95 19.16 -9.46 3.71
CA ASP A 95 20.23 -10.11 4.47
C ASP A 95 20.62 -11.47 3.88
N MET A 96 19.65 -12.24 3.40
CA MET A 96 19.89 -13.52 2.72
C MET A 96 20.69 -13.31 1.42
N ILE A 97 20.27 -12.37 0.57
CA ILE A 97 20.97 -12.04 -0.68
C ILE A 97 22.41 -11.62 -0.41
N VAL A 98 22.65 -10.80 0.62
CA VAL A 98 24.01 -10.36 0.99
C VAL A 98 24.86 -11.54 1.45
N LYS A 99 24.31 -12.44 2.28
CA LYS A 99 25.01 -13.65 2.74
C LYS A 99 25.37 -14.57 1.58
N GLU A 100 24.44 -14.82 0.67
CA GLU A 100 24.67 -15.65 -0.52
C GLU A 100 25.71 -15.02 -1.44
N SER A 101 25.60 -13.72 -1.72
CA SER A 101 26.58 -12.98 -2.54
C SER A 101 27.98 -13.05 -1.95
N LEU A 102 28.11 -12.96 -0.62
CA LEU A 102 29.37 -13.10 0.09
C LEU A 102 29.93 -14.53 0.01
N ALA A 103 29.07 -15.55 0.11
CA ALA A 103 29.47 -16.95 -0.06
C ALA A 103 29.98 -17.23 -1.49
N ILE A 104 29.26 -16.75 -2.50
CA ILE A 104 29.64 -16.86 -3.91
C ILE A 104 30.97 -16.13 -4.16
N SER A 105 31.13 -14.91 -3.63
CA SER A 105 32.38 -14.17 -3.77
C SER A 105 33.57 -14.92 -3.19
N ARG A 106 33.41 -15.55 -2.02
CA ARG A 106 34.46 -16.39 -1.40
C ARG A 106 34.79 -17.62 -2.25
N MET A 107 33.79 -18.23 -2.87
CA MET A 107 33.99 -19.37 -3.78
C MET A 107 34.81 -18.92 -5.00
N ILE A 108 34.42 -17.82 -5.65
CA ILE A 108 35.14 -17.24 -6.79
C ILE A 108 36.59 -16.91 -6.42
N PHE A 109 36.84 -16.29 -5.25
CA PHE A 109 38.20 -16.00 -4.80
C PHE A 109 39.04 -17.26 -4.62
N THR A 110 38.44 -18.32 -4.07
CA THR A 110 39.13 -19.59 -3.87
C THR A 110 39.49 -20.24 -5.22
N ASP A 111 38.58 -20.20 -6.18
CA ASP A 111 38.81 -20.73 -7.52
C ASP A 111 39.84 -19.90 -8.30
N LEU A 112 39.82 -18.57 -8.15
CA LEU A 112 40.84 -17.69 -8.72
C LEU A 112 42.23 -17.98 -8.15
N ALA A 113 42.33 -18.22 -6.85
CA ALA A 113 43.59 -18.58 -6.21
C ALA A 113 44.14 -19.92 -6.75
N LYS A 114 43.28 -20.93 -6.92
CA LYS A 114 43.65 -22.21 -7.56
C LYS A 114 44.12 -22.01 -8.99
N LEU A 115 43.36 -21.25 -9.80
CA LEU A 115 43.70 -20.95 -11.18
C LEU A 115 45.07 -20.26 -11.28
N THR A 116 45.33 -19.30 -10.39
CA THR A 116 46.61 -18.56 -10.35
C THR A 116 47.78 -19.50 -10.07
N ASN A 117 47.62 -20.45 -9.13
CA ASN A 117 48.63 -21.47 -8.87
C ASN A 117 48.84 -22.37 -10.09
N SER A 118 47.76 -22.86 -10.73
CA SER A 118 47.87 -23.67 -11.94
C SER A 118 48.54 -22.93 -13.10
N ILE A 119 48.29 -21.63 -13.26
CA ILE A 119 48.97 -20.79 -14.27
C ILE A 119 50.46 -20.66 -13.94
N LYS A 120 50.81 -20.52 -12.66
CA LYS A 120 52.21 -20.48 -12.24
C LYS A 120 52.92 -21.79 -12.56
N ASP A 121 52.31 -22.93 -12.21
CA ASP A 121 52.86 -24.26 -12.51
C ASP A 121 53.03 -24.46 -14.02
N MET A 122 52.04 -24.04 -14.82
CA MET A 122 52.11 -24.12 -16.28
C MET A 122 53.19 -23.19 -16.87
N LYS A 123 53.39 -22.01 -16.30
CA LYS A 123 54.48 -21.10 -16.69
C LYS A 123 55.84 -21.73 -16.39
N ASP A 124 56.00 -22.36 -15.23
CA ASP A 124 57.24 -23.02 -14.83
C ASP A 124 57.53 -24.24 -15.72
N ASP A 125 56.51 -25.02 -16.11
CA ASP A 125 56.63 -26.11 -17.11
C ASP A 125 57.07 -25.61 -18.49
N VAL A 126 56.43 -24.54 -18.99
CA VAL A 126 56.81 -23.92 -20.27
C VAL A 126 58.25 -23.40 -20.24
N LYS A 127 58.66 -22.78 -19.12
CA LYS A 127 60.03 -22.31 -18.95
C LYS A 127 61.02 -23.46 -19.00
N GLY A 128 60.75 -24.55 -18.28
CA GLY A 128 61.60 -25.75 -18.33
C GLY A 128 61.73 -26.35 -19.73
N LYS A 129 60.64 -26.40 -20.50
CA LYS A 129 60.69 -26.84 -21.91
C LYS A 129 61.53 -25.91 -22.78
N LEU A 130 61.49 -24.60 -22.54
CA LEU A 130 62.30 -23.63 -23.28
C LEU A 130 63.79 -23.78 -22.95
N ASP A 131 64.13 -23.98 -21.69
CA ASP A 131 65.51 -24.21 -21.24
C ASP A 131 66.07 -25.50 -21.86
N ASN A 132 65.28 -26.57 -21.92
CA ASN A 132 65.66 -27.81 -22.60
C ASN A 132 65.90 -27.59 -24.10
N LEU A 133 65.01 -26.87 -24.78
CA LEU A 133 65.17 -26.55 -26.20
C LEU A 133 66.45 -25.73 -26.45
N TYR A 134 66.78 -24.81 -25.54
CA TYR A 134 68.01 -24.03 -25.62
C TYR A 134 69.25 -24.94 -25.54
N ILE A 135 69.24 -25.91 -24.61
CA ILE A 135 70.31 -26.92 -24.50
C ILE A 135 70.41 -27.75 -25.78
N ASP A 136 69.29 -28.23 -26.31
CA ASP A 136 69.26 -29.02 -27.55
C ASP A 136 69.85 -28.25 -28.74
N VAL A 137 69.64 -26.92 -28.80
CA VAL A 137 70.22 -26.05 -29.82
C VAL A 137 71.72 -25.84 -29.60
N GLU A 138 72.21 -25.73 -28.36
CA GLU A 138 73.65 -25.62 -28.08
C GLU A 138 74.40 -26.93 -28.31
N GLU A 139 73.79 -28.08 -28.01
CA GLU A 139 74.36 -29.41 -28.30
C GLU A 139 74.30 -29.77 -29.79
N PHE A 140 73.61 -28.98 -30.60
CA PHE A 140 73.51 -29.17 -32.04
C PHE A 140 74.86 -28.92 -32.71
N LYS A 141 75.68 -29.96 -32.82
CA LYS A 141 76.94 -29.92 -33.56
C LYS A 141 76.70 -30.12 -35.04
N PHE A 142 77.32 -29.27 -35.85
CA PHE A 142 77.45 -29.54 -37.28
C PHE A 142 78.32 -30.79 -37.47
N PRO A 143 77.95 -31.69 -38.39
CA PRO A 143 78.79 -32.85 -38.69
C PRO A 143 80.18 -32.38 -39.16
N ASP A 144 81.22 -33.00 -38.62
CA ASP A 144 82.59 -32.75 -39.06
C ASP A 144 82.66 -33.06 -40.57
N LEU A 145 83.05 -32.05 -41.35
CA LEU A 145 83.24 -32.21 -42.79
C LEU A 145 84.36 -33.24 -43.02
N PRO A 146 84.14 -34.27 -43.85
CA PRO A 146 85.18 -35.25 -44.14
C PRO A 146 86.40 -34.56 -44.78
N ASP A 147 87.60 -34.87 -44.26
CA ASP A 147 88.88 -34.27 -44.64
C ASP A 147 89.10 -34.32 -46.16
N LEU A 148 89.01 -33.19 -46.86
CA LEU A 148 88.99 -33.08 -48.33
C LEU A 148 90.22 -33.68 -49.05
N ARG A 149 91.23 -34.16 -48.32
CA ARG A 149 92.42 -34.84 -48.85
C ARG A 149 92.11 -36.08 -49.69
N TRP A 150 91.01 -36.80 -49.40
CA TRP A 150 90.60 -37.95 -50.23
C TRP A 150 90.16 -37.54 -51.64
N LEU A 151 89.65 -36.31 -51.80
CA LEU A 151 89.32 -35.75 -53.12
C LEU A 151 90.59 -35.35 -53.88
N GLU A 152 91.58 -34.76 -53.21
CA GLU A 152 92.87 -34.42 -53.83
C GLU A 152 93.67 -35.67 -54.28
N GLU A 153 93.61 -36.76 -53.51
CA GLU A 153 94.23 -38.05 -53.91
C GLU A 153 93.49 -38.72 -55.07
N ALA A 154 92.16 -38.59 -55.14
CA ALA A 154 91.38 -39.09 -56.27
C ALA A 154 91.67 -38.28 -57.55
N GLU A 155 91.80 -36.95 -57.43
CA GLU A 155 92.10 -36.06 -58.56
C GLU A 155 93.52 -36.30 -59.11
N LYS A 156 94.51 -36.54 -58.23
CA LYS A 156 95.87 -36.94 -58.64
C LYS A 156 95.96 -38.32 -59.30
N LYS A 157 95.00 -39.21 -59.07
CA LYS A 157 94.94 -40.52 -59.75
C LYS A 157 94.19 -40.47 -61.08
N MET A 158 93.51 -39.36 -61.40
CA MET A 158 92.82 -39.14 -62.67
C MET A 158 93.65 -38.32 -63.69
N HIS A 159 94.87 -37.90 -63.33
CA HIS A 159 95.83 -37.24 -64.21
C HIS A 159 97.11 -38.05 -64.40
#